data_AF-A0A9W6KTV0-F1
#
_entry.id   AF-A0A9W6KTV0-F1
#
_cell.length_a   1.000
_cell.length_b   1.000
_cell.length_c   1.000
_cell.angle_alpha   90.00
_cell.angle_beta   90.00
_cell.angle_gamma   90.00
#
_symmetry.space_group_name_H-M   'P 1'
#
loop_
_entity.id
_entity.type
_entity.pdbx_description
1 polymer ?
#
loop_
_entity_poly.entity_id
_entity_poly.type
_entity_poly.pdbx_seq_one_letter_code
_entity_poly.pdbx_strand_id
1 'polypeptide(L)' 'MIHQIFILIDHSGLILAVGGALYTASTTAAAITALLAPTPGRRRDARKVLALLLRRAAVDDQPTPRSTIGDEPTA' A
#
# COMPACT_ATOMS: atom_id res chain seq x y z
N MET A 1 -2.83 14.83 31.25
CA MET A 1 -2.93 13.64 30.35
C MET A 1 -3.44 13.97 28.96
N ILE A 2 -4.50 14.78 28.80
CA ILE A 2 -5.06 15.17 27.49
C ILE A 2 -4.02 15.83 26.55
N HIS A 3 -3.12 16.68 27.08
CA HIS A 3 -2.03 17.28 26.31
C HIS A 3 -1.05 16.27 25.69
N GLN A 4 -0.78 15.14 26.36
CA GLN A 4 0.14 14.11 25.85
C GLN A 4 -0.46 13.36 24.66
N ILE A 5 -1.78 13.15 24.67
CA ILE A 5 -2.51 12.47 23.58
C ILE A 5 -2.50 13.33 22.31
N PHE A 6 -2.73 14.64 22.44
CA PHE A 6 -2.67 15.57 21.31
C PHE A 6 -1.30 15.59 20.64
N ILE A 7 -0.22 15.66 21.45
CA ILE A 7 1.16 15.61 20.94
C ILE A 7 1.39 14.30 20.18
N LEU A 8 0.97 13.17 20.75
CA LEU A 8 1.17 11.86 20.13
C LEU A 8 0.44 11.73 18.78
N ILE A 9 -0.80 12.24 18.69
CA ILE A 9 -1.60 12.22 17.46
C ILE A 9 -0.95 13.10 16.39
N ASP A 10 -0.55 14.31 16.73
CA ASP A 10 0.07 15.25 15.78
C ASP A 10 1.37 14.68 15.18
N HIS A 11 2.23 14.10 16.01
CA HIS A 11 3.47 13.47 15.56
C HIS A 11 3.20 12.22 14.71
N SER A 12 2.21 11.41 15.08
CA SER A 12 1.82 10.25 14.27
C SER A 12 1.25 10.64 12.90
N GLY A 13 0.50 11.74 12.83
CA GLY A 13 -0.03 12.28 11.58
C GLY A 13 1.08 12.76 10.65
N LEU A 14 2.06 13.48 11.19
CA LEU A 14 3.24 13.92 10.44
C LEU A 14 4.06 12.74 9.92
N ILE A 15 4.30 11.71 10.74
CA ILE A 15 5.03 10.50 10.32
C ILE A 15 4.30 9.77 9.20
N LEU A 16 2.98 9.61 9.30
CA LEU A 16 2.14 9.02 8.25
C LEU A 16 2.15 9.84 6.97
N ALA A 17 2.05 11.17 7.07
CA ALA A 17 2.08 12.06 5.92
C ALA A 17 3.43 12.00 5.20
N VAL A 18 4.53 12.08 5.94
CA VAL A 18 5.90 11.98 5.38
C VAL A 18 6.14 10.60 4.78
N GLY A 19 5.77 9.52 5.48
CA GLY A 19 5.89 8.16 4.99
C GLY A 19 5.07 7.93 3.72
N GLY A 20 3.82 8.40 3.69
CA GLY A 20 2.93 8.32 2.54
C GLY A 20 3.45 9.12 1.34
N ALA A 21 4.00 10.32 1.57
CA ALA A 21 4.61 11.14 0.53
C ALA A 21 5.85 10.46 -0.07
N LEU A 22 6.75 9.92 0.75
CA LEU A 22 7.94 9.20 0.29
C LEU A 22 7.57 7.91 -0.46
N TYR A 23 6.57 7.18 0.02
CA TYR A 23 6.06 5.97 -0.65
C TYR A 23 5.46 6.30 -2.01
N THR A 24 4.64 7.37 -2.10
CA THR A 24 4.04 7.82 -3.36
C THR A 24 5.13 8.27 -4.33
N ALA A 25 6.07 9.11 -3.89
CA ALA A 25 7.16 9.62 -4.72
C ALA A 25 8.04 8.49 -5.29
N SER A 26 8.43 7.51 -4.46
CA SER A 26 9.23 6.37 -4.90
C SER A 26 8.48 5.46 -5.88
N THR A 27 7.19 5.22 -5.64
CA THR A 27 6.33 4.45 -6.56
C THR A 27 6.17 5.16 -7.90
N THR A 28 5.91 6.47 -7.90
CA THR A 28 5.82 7.29 -9.12
C THR A 28 7.14 7.29 -9.89
N ALA A 29 8.28 7.47 -9.22
CA ALA A 29 9.59 7.44 -9.84
C ALA A 29 9.90 6.08 -10.48
N ALA A 30 9.56 4.97 -9.78
CA ALA A 30 9.69 3.62 -10.32
C ALA A 30 8.79 3.40 -11.54
N ALA A 31 7.55 3.88 -11.50
CA ALA A 31 6.60 3.80 -12.62
C ALA A 31 7.09 4.58 -13.84
N ILE A 32 7.58 5.82 -13.66
CA ILE A 32 8.17 6.63 -14.73
C ILE A 32 9.39 5.92 -15.31
N THR A 33 10.27 5.39 -14.47
CA THR A 33 11.46 4.64 -14.91
C THR A 33 11.08 3.40 -15.71
N ALA A 34 10.01 2.69 -15.32
CA ALA A 34 9.48 1.56 -16.06
C ALA A 34 8.90 1.94 -17.43
N LEU A 35 8.30 3.14 -17.52
CA LEU A 35 7.71 3.66 -18.74
C LEU A 35 8.79 4.12 -19.73
N LEU A 36 9.79 4.85 -19.24
CA LEU A 36 10.87 5.46 -20.04
C LEU A 36 12.05 4.53 -20.33
N ALA A 37 12.11 3.34 -19.71
CA ALA A 37 13.20 2.39 -19.92
C ALA A 37 13.34 2.01 -21.43
N PRO A 38 14.50 2.30 -22.08
CA PRO A 38 14.68 2.12 -23.51
C PRO A 38 14.70 0.66 -23.96
N THR A 39 15.08 -0.27 -23.07
CA THR A 39 15.27 -1.69 -23.41
C THR A 39 14.16 -2.56 -22.82
N PRO A 40 13.69 -3.58 -23.57
CA PRO A 40 12.64 -4.49 -23.09
C PRO A 40 13.02 -5.22 -21.79
N GLY A 41 14.32 -5.48 -21.57
CA GLY A 41 14.83 -6.02 -20.31
C GLY A 41 14.62 -5.07 -19.12
N ARG A 42 15.02 -3.79 -19.24
CA ARG A 42 14.83 -2.79 -18.18
C ARG A 42 13.35 -2.52 -17.88
N ARG A 43 12.47 -2.53 -18.90
CA ARG A 43 11.02 -2.41 -18.69
C ARG A 43 10.46 -3.55 -17.85
N ARG A 44 10.95 -4.78 -18.06
CA ARG A 44 10.49 -5.97 -17.32
C ARG A 44 10.95 -5.91 -15.86
N ASP A 45 12.17 -5.48 -15.58
CA ASP A 45 12.66 -5.36 -14.21
C ASP A 45 12.00 -4.21 -13.44
N ALA A 46 11.78 -3.06 -14.08
CA ALA A 46 11.07 -1.96 -13.46
C ALA A 46 9.60 -2.31 -13.15
N ARG A 47 8.93 -3.12 -13.99
CA ARG A 47 7.60 -3.69 -13.68
C ARG A 47 7.62 -4.65 -12.48
N LYS A 48 8.67 -5.45 -12.29
CA LYS A 48 8.80 -6.32 -11.11
C LYS A 48 8.96 -5.51 -9.83
N VAL A 49 9.76 -4.45 -9.87
CA VAL A 49 9.94 -3.53 -8.74
C VAL A 49 8.61 -2.83 -8.42
N LEU A 50 7.90 -2.34 -9.44
CA LEU A 50 6.57 -1.75 -9.27
C LEU A 50 5.57 -2.76 -8.67
N ALA A 51 5.56 -4.01 -9.16
CA ALA A 51 4.71 -5.06 -8.62
C ALA A 51 5.05 -5.39 -7.16
N LEU A 52 6.33 -5.38 -6.77
CA LEU A 52 6.75 -5.57 -5.38
C LEU A 52 6.29 -4.42 -4.48
N LEU A 53 6.41 -3.18 -4.94
CA LEU A 53 5.92 -2.00 -4.20
C LEU A 53 4.40 -2.07 -4.02
N LEU A 54 3.65 -2.38 -5.09
CA LEU A 54 2.18 -2.43 -5.06
C LEU A 54 1.61 -3.68 -4.39
N ARG A 55 2.38 -4.77 -4.24
CA ARG A 55 1.90 -6.02 -3.62
C ARG A 55 1.36 -5.82 -2.21
N ARG A 56 1.88 -4.84 -1.47
CA ARG A 56 1.38 -4.57 -0.11
C ARG A 56 -0.02 -3.94 -0.10
N ALA A 57 -0.35 -3.11 -1.09
CA ALA A 57 -1.69 -2.54 -1.23
C ALA A 57 -2.73 -3.59 -1.65
N ALA A 58 -2.34 -4.59 -2.45
CA ALA A 58 -3.24 -5.64 -2.91
C ALA A 58 -3.60 -6.67 -1.82
N VAL A 59 -2.79 -6.79 -0.75
CA VAL A 59 -3.07 -7.68 0.39
C VAL A 59 -4.23 -7.14 1.25
N ASP A 60 -4.39 -5.82 1.32
CA ASP A 60 -5.51 -5.18 2.04
C ASP A 60 -6.83 -5.29 1.27
N ASP A 61 -6.77 -5.57 -0.04
CA ASP A 61 -7.93 -5.77 -0.93
C ASP A 61 -8.37 -7.25 -1.01
N GLN A 62 -7.77 -8.12 -0.18
CA GLN A 62 -8.16 -9.53 -0.09
C GLN A 62 -9.63 -9.59 0.37
N PRO A 63 -10.56 -10.14 -0.43
CA PRO A 63 -11.94 -10.29 -0.02
C PRO A 63 -11.97 -11.12 1.27
N THR A 64 -12.41 -10.51 2.37
CA THR A 64 -12.62 -11.22 3.63
C THR A 64 -13.45 -12.47 3.33
N PRO A 65 -12.98 -13.69 3.70
CA PRO A 65 -13.73 -14.90 3.43
C PRO A 65 -15.14 -14.71 3.98
N ARG A 66 -16.15 -14.81 3.10
CA ARG A 66 -17.55 -14.76 3.51
C ARG A 66 -17.74 -15.84 4.58
N SER A 67 -17.96 -15.40 5.80
CA SER A 67 -18.38 -16.25 6.91
C SER A 67 -19.63 -17.01 6.47
N THR A 68 -19.49 -18.32 6.23
CA THR A 68 -20.62 -19.23 5.96
C THR A 68 -21.39 -19.59 7.24
N ILE A 69 -21.24 -18.79 8.31
CA ILE A 69 -21.95 -18.94 9.58
C ILE A 69 -23.36 -18.37 9.37
N GLY A 70 -24.25 -19.18 8.81
CA GLY A 70 -25.62 -18.75 8.52
C GLY A 70 -26.58 -19.78 7.95
N ASP A 71 -26.14 -21.00 7.67
CA ASP A 71 -27.06 -22.10 7.34
C ASP A 71 -27.26 -23.00 8.57
N GLU A 72 -27.94 -22.47 9.59
CA GLU A 72 -28.62 -23.33 10.56
C GLU A 72 -29.92 -23.83 9.91
N PRO A 73 -30.09 -25.15 9.69
CA PRO A 73 -31.37 -25.69 9.30
C PRO A 73 -32.33 -25.62 10.49
N THR A 74 -33.30 -24.70 10.44
CA THR A 74 -34.46 -24.72 11.31
C THR A 74 -35.27 -25.99 11.02
N ALA A 75 -35.08 -27.00 11.85
CA ALA A 75 -35.91 -28.20 11.90
C ALA A 75 -37.24 -27.92 12.62
#